data_AF-A0A5B9DFK2-F1
#
_entry.id   AF-A0A5B9DFK2-F1
#
_cell.length_a   1.000
_cell.length_b   1.000
_cell.length_c   1.000
_cell.angle_alpha   90.00
_cell.angle_beta   90.00
_cell.angle_gamma   90.00
#
_symmetry.space_group_name_H-M   'P 1'
#
loop_
_entity.id
_entity.type
_entity.pdbx_description
1 polymer ?
#
loop_
_entity_poly.entity_id
_entity_poly.type
_entity_poly.pdbx_seq_one_letter_code
_entity_poly.pdbx_strand_id
1 'polypeptide(L)'
;MNQNENPPIDNFLRTLLEVVKEKSSNINAQIPRLHKLWRLFWGETQIELKTIRSVFVDDKRFITDLQYRFEVVRNLQHAMNDGFFVVKSIIEPIFSIYMDSDLISKDFSNENLVAAKLIISDVLVGSLLQFIVIDKNAIPIPYIIIAKNKALMKVKALSIDRITEDMKKNGFEVSTEYVTSVFNDMIQLGYILCENSKESDEIVYKFVKDFSLSELGQRKFDQKIKPLLEWTIALWRSLFNIRSLDTPIPEDYPHRSFLVETVKRAATQGYLSAQNVMENIANYYEILLGNVKENS
;
A
#
# COMPACT_ATOMS: atom_id res chain seq x y z
N MET A 1 -14.89 -4.62 52.52
CA MET A 1 -15.19 -3.73 51.38
C MET A 1 -13.90 -3.03 50.98
N ASN A 2 -13.30 -3.45 49.88
CA ASN A 2 -12.25 -2.72 49.14
C ASN A 2 -12.56 -2.96 47.66
N GLN A 3 -13.37 -2.08 47.06
CA GLN A 3 -13.72 -2.10 45.64
C GLN A 3 -12.84 -1.07 44.92
N ASN A 4 -11.54 -1.35 44.81
CA ASN A 4 -10.61 -0.44 44.15
C ASN A 4 -9.54 -1.18 43.34
N GLU A 5 -9.94 -2.23 42.64
CA GLU A 5 -9.11 -2.86 41.63
C GLU A 5 -9.90 -2.89 40.33
N ASN A 6 -9.61 -1.94 39.44
CA ASN A 6 -9.93 -2.14 38.02
C ASN A 6 -9.34 -3.50 37.63
N PRO A 7 -10.11 -4.42 37.05
CA PRO A 7 -9.58 -5.71 36.63
C PRO A 7 -8.35 -5.47 35.73
N PRO A 8 -7.30 -6.29 35.85
CA PRO A 8 -6.11 -6.15 35.02
C PRO A 8 -6.51 -6.19 33.55
N ILE A 9 -5.99 -5.23 32.76
CA ILE A 9 -6.25 -5.14 31.32
C ILE A 9 -5.89 -6.49 30.71
N ASP A 10 -6.87 -7.15 30.11
CA ASP A 10 -6.62 -8.42 29.46
C ASP A 10 -5.75 -8.25 28.21
N ASN A 11 -5.24 -9.38 27.73
CA ASN A 11 -4.25 -9.38 26.66
C ASN A 11 -4.80 -8.79 25.35
N PHE A 12 -6.08 -9.01 25.03
CA PHE A 12 -6.68 -8.47 23.81
C PHE A 12 -6.78 -6.94 23.88
N LEU A 13 -7.36 -6.41 24.96
CA LEU A 13 -7.56 -4.98 25.11
C LEU A 13 -6.23 -4.21 25.16
N ARG A 14 -5.21 -4.76 25.83
CA ARG A 14 -3.86 -4.20 25.82
C ARG A 14 -3.26 -4.14 24.41
N THR A 15 -3.33 -5.26 23.69
CA THR A 15 -2.78 -5.38 22.34
C THR A 15 -3.50 -4.42 21.37
N LEU A 16 -4.82 -4.31 21.50
CA LEU A 16 -5.61 -3.37 20.71
C LEU A 16 -5.19 -1.92 20.98
N LEU A 17 -5.02 -1.53 22.24
CA LEU A 17 -4.55 -0.20 22.62
C LEU A 17 -3.16 0.08 22.02
N GLU A 18 -2.23 -0.85 22.12
CA GLU A 18 -0.88 -0.72 21.56
C GLU A 18 -0.91 -0.47 20.05
N VAL A 19 -1.69 -1.28 19.31
CA VAL A 19 -1.85 -1.12 17.87
C VAL A 19 -2.47 0.22 17.52
N VAL A 20 -3.56 0.60 18.19
CA VAL A 20 -4.25 1.87 17.95
C VAL A 20 -3.31 3.05 18.21
N LYS A 21 -2.51 3.01 19.29
CA LYS A 21 -1.51 4.04 19.60
C LYS A 21 -0.41 4.10 18.55
N GLU A 22 0.11 2.96 18.13
CA GLU A 22 1.14 2.88 17.09
C GLU A 22 0.65 3.51 15.80
N LYS A 23 -0.57 3.15 15.34
CA LYS A 23 -1.12 3.69 14.09
C LYS A 23 -1.47 5.17 14.20
N SER A 24 -2.05 5.59 15.32
CA SER A 24 -2.28 7.01 15.64
C SER A 24 -0.98 7.82 15.57
N SER A 25 0.10 7.35 16.21
CA SER A 25 1.40 8.00 16.20
C SER A 25 1.97 8.10 14.78
N ASN A 26 1.90 7.02 14.02
CA ASN A 26 2.34 6.98 12.63
C ASN A 26 1.58 8.00 11.77
N ILE A 27 0.24 8.04 11.83
CA ILE A 27 -0.58 8.99 11.08
C ILE A 27 -0.18 10.43 11.41
N ASN A 28 -0.16 10.78 12.70
CA ASN A 28 0.10 12.13 13.16
C ASN A 28 1.53 12.59 12.85
N ALA A 29 2.50 11.68 12.76
CA ALA A 29 3.87 11.99 12.37
C ALA A 29 4.07 12.08 10.85
N GLN A 30 3.37 11.26 10.06
CA GLN A 30 3.59 11.18 8.61
C GLN A 30 2.91 12.30 7.83
N ILE A 31 1.75 12.79 8.26
CA ILE A 31 1.03 13.86 7.55
C ILE A 31 1.82 15.18 7.48
N PRO A 32 2.40 15.71 8.58
CA PRO A 32 3.23 16.90 8.51
C PRO A 32 4.46 16.72 7.61
N ARG A 33 5.04 15.50 7.59
CA ARG A 33 6.18 15.16 6.72
C ARG A 33 5.78 15.20 5.25
N LEU A 34 4.63 14.63 4.90
CA LEU A 34 4.10 14.69 3.54
C LEU A 34 3.87 16.13 3.09
N HIS A 35 3.19 16.95 3.90
CA HIS A 35 2.96 18.35 3.54
C HIS A 35 4.26 19.12 3.31
N LYS A 36 5.28 18.87 4.13
CA LYS A 36 6.60 19.47 3.94
C LYS A 36 7.24 19.02 2.63
N LEU A 37 7.25 17.72 2.33
CA LEU A 37 7.80 17.17 1.08
C LEU A 37 7.05 17.70 -0.14
N TRP A 38 5.72 17.72 -0.06
CA TRP A 38 4.85 18.19 -1.13
C TRP A 38 5.11 19.66 -1.44
N ARG A 39 5.12 20.52 -0.42
CA ARG A 39 5.40 21.95 -0.61
C ARG A 39 6.79 22.20 -1.20
N LEU A 40 7.80 21.42 -0.82
CA LEU A 40 9.17 21.63 -1.27
C LEU A 40 9.38 21.25 -2.74
N PHE A 41 8.74 20.17 -3.23
CA PHE A 41 9.08 19.58 -4.52
C PHE A 41 7.91 19.47 -5.51
N TRP A 42 6.68 19.59 -5.01
CA TRP A 42 5.44 19.35 -5.75
C TRP A 42 4.42 20.49 -5.62
N GLY A 43 4.73 21.57 -4.88
CA GLY A 43 3.79 22.66 -4.61
C GLY A 43 3.37 23.46 -5.85
N GLU A 44 4.14 23.40 -6.92
CA GLU A 44 3.80 24.00 -8.23
C GLU A 44 2.83 23.13 -9.04
N THR A 45 2.63 21.88 -8.65
CA THR A 45 1.67 21.01 -9.32
C THR A 45 0.26 21.40 -8.87
N GLN A 46 -0.67 21.53 -9.81
CA GLN A 46 -2.09 21.79 -9.50
C GLN A 46 -2.80 20.55 -8.91
N ILE A 47 -2.04 19.60 -8.36
CA ILE A 47 -2.52 18.34 -7.84
C ILE A 47 -3.02 18.58 -6.41
N GLU A 48 -4.30 18.28 -6.18
CA GLU A 48 -4.88 18.30 -4.84
C GLU A 48 -4.43 17.07 -4.05
N LEU A 49 -3.66 17.32 -2.98
CA LEU A 49 -3.21 16.27 -2.08
C LEU A 49 -4.28 15.98 -1.03
N LYS A 50 -4.73 14.73 -0.96
CA LYS A 50 -5.64 14.28 0.10
C LYS A 50 -4.91 14.23 1.45
N THR A 51 -5.68 14.23 2.54
CA THR A 51 -5.15 14.13 3.91
C THR A 51 -5.72 12.91 4.64
N ILE A 52 -5.05 12.52 5.72
CA ILE A 52 -5.53 11.49 6.66
C ILE A 52 -6.02 12.20 7.90
N ARG A 53 -7.24 11.89 8.36
CA ARG A 53 -7.73 12.41 9.63
C ARG A 53 -6.81 12.00 10.79
N SER A 54 -6.59 12.93 11.72
CA SER A 54 -5.87 12.61 12.95
C SER A 54 -6.66 11.64 13.82
N VAL A 55 -5.93 10.77 14.50
CA VAL A 55 -6.46 9.88 15.52
C VAL A 55 -5.73 10.19 16.81
N PHE A 56 -6.45 10.49 17.89
CA PHE A 56 -5.89 10.74 19.21
C PHE A 56 -6.42 9.71 20.19
N VAL A 57 -5.53 9.24 21.07
CA VAL A 57 -5.81 8.14 21.99
C VAL A 57 -5.50 8.59 23.40
N ASP A 58 -6.52 8.57 24.26
CA ASP A 58 -6.38 8.63 25.71
C ASP A 58 -6.39 7.19 26.25
N ASP A 59 -5.24 6.73 26.73
CA ASP A 59 -5.07 5.37 27.24
C ASP A 59 -6.11 5.00 28.30
N LYS A 60 -6.35 5.91 29.27
CA LYS A 60 -7.25 5.64 30.38
C LYS A 60 -8.67 5.47 29.89
N ARG A 61 -9.15 6.43 29.10
CA ARG A 61 -10.51 6.38 28.53
C ARG A 61 -10.67 5.18 27.61
N PHE A 62 -9.66 4.83 26.82
CA PHE A 62 -9.73 3.67 25.93
C PHE A 62 -9.97 2.37 26.70
N ILE A 63 -9.36 2.24 27.89
CA ILE A 63 -9.53 1.09 28.75
C ILE A 63 -10.89 1.12 29.47
N THR A 64 -11.29 2.27 30.02
CA THR A 64 -12.43 2.35 30.94
C THR A 64 -13.77 2.69 30.29
N ASP A 65 -13.78 3.30 29.11
CA ASP A 65 -14.97 3.82 28.43
C ASP A 65 -15.19 3.09 27.09
N LEU A 66 -16.22 2.24 27.07
CA LEU A 66 -16.59 1.43 25.90
C LEU A 66 -17.00 2.30 24.70
N GLN A 67 -17.70 3.41 24.93
CA GLN A 67 -18.14 4.32 23.86
C GLN A 67 -16.92 5.01 23.24
N TYR A 68 -16.01 5.52 24.07
CA TYR A 68 -14.77 6.10 23.58
C TYR A 68 -13.91 5.09 22.82
N ARG A 69 -13.82 3.85 23.30
CA ARG A 69 -13.09 2.78 22.61
C ARG A 69 -13.66 2.50 21.22
N PHE A 70 -14.98 2.39 21.10
CA PHE A 70 -15.67 2.27 19.81
C PHE A 70 -15.32 3.42 18.86
N GLU A 71 -15.45 4.67 19.34
CA GLU A 71 -15.16 5.88 18.55
C GLU A 71 -13.73 5.91 18.03
N VAL A 72 -12.75 5.58 18.88
CA VAL A 72 -11.33 5.57 18.50
C VAL A 72 -11.05 4.49 17.45
N VAL A 73 -11.57 3.27 17.64
CA VAL A 73 -11.38 2.16 16.69
C VAL A 73 -12.04 2.49 15.35
N ARG A 74 -13.26 3.04 15.35
CA ARG A 74 -13.98 3.46 14.15
C ARG A 74 -13.25 4.61 13.44
N ASN A 75 -12.75 5.60 14.18
CA ASN A 75 -11.99 6.70 13.61
C ASN A 75 -10.68 6.20 12.98
N LEU A 76 -9.98 5.25 13.61
CA LEU A 76 -8.80 4.62 13.03
C LEU A 76 -9.13 3.83 11.75
N GLN A 77 -10.24 3.10 11.72
CA GLN A 77 -10.72 2.43 10.51
C GLN A 77 -10.93 3.43 9.36
N HIS A 78 -11.54 4.58 9.63
CA HIS A 78 -11.69 5.62 8.62
C HIS A 78 -10.36 6.26 8.21
N ALA A 79 -9.44 6.48 9.15
CA ALA A 79 -8.11 7.00 8.84
C ALA A 79 -7.28 6.03 7.96
N MET A 80 -7.46 4.72 8.14
CA MET A 80 -6.88 3.71 7.25
C MET A 80 -7.41 3.85 5.81
N ASN A 81 -8.71 4.07 5.64
CA ASN A 81 -9.31 4.34 4.33
C ASN A 81 -8.79 5.66 3.72
N ASP A 82 -8.69 6.74 4.51
CA ASP A 82 -8.07 7.98 4.05
C ASP A 82 -6.63 7.73 3.58
N GLY A 83 -5.86 6.89 4.29
CA GLY A 83 -4.49 6.52 3.94
C GLY A 83 -4.37 5.86 2.57
N PHE A 84 -5.32 4.98 2.21
CA PHE A 84 -5.41 4.42 0.86
C PHE A 84 -5.59 5.53 -0.19
N PHE A 85 -6.52 6.45 0.05
CA PHE A 85 -6.79 7.54 -0.88
C PHE A 85 -5.65 8.57 -0.99
N VAL A 86 -4.90 8.80 0.09
CA VAL A 86 -3.68 9.63 0.03
C VAL A 86 -2.63 8.98 -0.87
N VAL A 87 -2.38 7.68 -0.70
CA VAL A 87 -1.47 6.93 -1.57
C VAL A 87 -1.91 7.00 -3.04
N LYS A 88 -3.21 6.82 -3.31
CA LYS A 88 -3.79 6.99 -4.65
C LYS A 88 -3.56 8.41 -5.21
N SER A 89 -3.82 9.45 -4.41
CA SER A 89 -3.62 10.85 -4.82
C SER A 89 -2.16 11.25 -5.05
N ILE A 90 -1.22 10.37 -4.69
CA ILE A 90 0.20 10.54 -5.00
C ILE A 90 0.55 9.76 -6.28
N ILE A 91 0.20 8.47 -6.33
CA ILE A 91 0.63 7.58 -7.42
C ILE A 91 -0.03 7.97 -8.75
N GLU A 92 -1.35 8.17 -8.76
CA GLU A 92 -2.08 8.49 -9.98
C GLU A 92 -1.52 9.77 -10.63
N PRO A 93 -1.41 10.90 -9.92
CA PRO A 93 -0.89 12.13 -10.53
C PRO A 93 0.58 12.06 -10.95
N ILE A 94 1.40 11.21 -10.34
CA ILE A 94 2.77 10.98 -10.84
C ILE A 94 2.70 10.50 -12.28
N PHE A 95 1.85 9.52 -12.60
CA PHE A 95 1.76 8.96 -13.95
C PHE A 95 0.89 9.77 -14.90
N SER A 96 -0.28 10.23 -14.46
CA SER A 96 -1.27 10.86 -15.35
C SER A 96 -1.11 12.37 -15.52
N ILE A 97 -0.44 13.03 -14.58
CA ILE A 97 -0.27 14.49 -14.59
C ILE A 97 1.20 14.83 -14.77
N TYR A 98 2.07 14.45 -13.84
CA TYR A 98 3.46 14.88 -13.86
C TYR A 98 4.20 14.29 -15.06
N MET A 99 4.15 12.97 -15.24
CA MET A 99 4.91 12.25 -16.26
C MET A 99 4.48 12.52 -17.70
N ASP A 100 3.29 13.06 -17.90
CA ASP A 100 2.75 13.41 -19.21
C ASP A 100 2.62 14.94 -19.40
N SER A 101 3.09 15.75 -18.43
CA SER A 101 3.10 17.22 -18.51
C SER A 101 4.44 17.79 -18.97
N ASP A 102 4.43 19.06 -19.40
CA ASP A 102 5.65 19.84 -19.65
C ASP A 102 6.53 20.06 -18.40
N LEU A 103 6.06 19.69 -17.20
CA LEU A 103 6.89 19.77 -15.99
C LEU A 103 7.99 18.71 -16.00
N ILE A 104 7.74 17.52 -16.58
CA ILE A 104 8.74 16.47 -16.56
C ILE A 104 9.91 16.77 -17.50
N SER A 105 9.67 17.45 -18.63
CA SER A 105 10.73 17.83 -19.56
C SER A 105 11.71 18.86 -18.97
N LYS A 106 11.30 19.58 -17.91
CA LYS A 106 12.19 20.44 -17.11
C LYS A 106 13.11 19.65 -16.18
N ASP A 107 12.71 18.44 -15.79
CA ASP A 107 13.44 17.61 -14.83
C ASP A 107 14.21 16.45 -15.50
N PHE A 108 13.74 15.95 -16.64
CA PHE A 108 14.29 14.79 -17.34
C PHE A 108 14.35 15.01 -18.85
N SER A 109 15.45 14.58 -19.47
CA SER A 109 15.56 14.47 -20.93
C SER A 109 14.63 13.38 -21.47
N ASN A 110 14.26 13.46 -22.75
CA ASN A 110 13.43 12.45 -23.41
C ASN A 110 13.98 11.03 -23.25
N GLU A 111 15.30 10.87 -23.31
CA GLU A 111 15.99 9.59 -23.10
C GLU A 111 15.78 9.02 -21.69
N ASN A 112 15.65 9.88 -20.68
CA ASN A 112 15.44 9.49 -19.29
C ASN A 112 13.96 9.25 -18.94
N LEU A 113 13.00 9.76 -19.72
CA LEU A 113 11.57 9.68 -19.36
C LEU A 113 11.09 8.24 -19.24
N VAL A 114 11.43 7.39 -20.23
CA VAL A 114 11.03 5.98 -20.22
C VAL A 114 11.70 5.24 -19.06
N ALA A 115 12.99 5.49 -18.84
CA ALA A 115 13.72 4.90 -17.71
C ALA A 115 13.14 5.33 -16.36
N ALA A 116 12.76 6.60 -16.20
CA ALA A 116 12.14 7.12 -14.98
C ALA A 116 10.79 6.45 -14.72
N LYS A 117 9.90 6.37 -15.73
CA LYS A 117 8.61 5.66 -15.62
C LYS A 117 8.82 4.20 -15.18
N LEU A 118 9.77 3.50 -15.80
CA LEU A 118 10.12 2.12 -15.47
C LEU A 118 10.67 1.96 -14.04
N ILE A 119 11.56 2.86 -13.58
CA ILE A 119 12.09 2.84 -12.21
C ILE A 119 10.98 3.05 -11.18
N ILE A 120 10.08 4.01 -11.41
CA ILE A 120 8.97 4.30 -10.50
C ILE A 120 8.05 3.10 -10.40
N SER A 121 7.69 2.51 -11.53
CA SER A 121 6.85 1.32 -11.55
C SER A 121 7.53 0.12 -10.90
N ASP A 122 8.84 -0.09 -11.09
CA ASP A 122 9.61 -1.15 -10.43
C ASP A 122 9.53 -1.02 -8.90
N VAL A 123 9.73 0.20 -8.39
CA VAL A 123 9.66 0.51 -6.96
C VAL A 123 8.24 0.31 -6.40
N LEU A 124 7.22 0.84 -7.09
CA LEU A 124 5.84 0.77 -6.65
C LEU A 124 5.27 -0.64 -6.75
N VAL A 125 5.47 -1.36 -7.85
CA VAL A 125 5.01 -2.74 -8.01
C VAL A 125 5.69 -3.66 -7.00
N GLY A 126 7.00 -3.51 -6.79
CA GLY A 126 7.74 -4.31 -5.81
C GLY A 126 7.30 -4.10 -4.37
N SER A 127 6.78 -2.91 -4.02
CA SER A 127 6.45 -2.56 -2.63
C SER A 127 4.96 -2.45 -2.34
N LEU A 128 4.13 -2.21 -3.35
CA LEU A 128 2.71 -1.85 -3.24
C LEU A 128 1.84 -2.68 -4.20
N LEU A 129 2.26 -3.90 -4.58
CA LEU A 129 1.48 -4.76 -5.46
C LEU A 129 0.01 -4.91 -5.01
N GLN A 130 -0.22 -5.08 -3.71
CA GLN A 130 -1.60 -5.19 -3.18
C GLN A 130 -2.43 -3.93 -3.45
N PHE A 131 -1.84 -2.73 -3.35
CA PHE A 131 -2.51 -1.48 -3.71
C PHE A 131 -2.86 -1.48 -5.20
N ILE A 132 -1.90 -1.83 -6.05
CA ILE A 132 -2.05 -1.79 -7.52
C ILE A 132 -3.07 -2.82 -8.01
N VAL A 133 -3.19 -3.97 -7.34
CA VAL A 133 -4.22 -4.97 -7.65
C VAL A 133 -5.62 -4.46 -7.32
N ILE A 134 -5.76 -3.67 -6.25
CA ILE A 134 -7.02 -3.02 -5.85
C ILE A 134 -7.34 -1.86 -6.82
N ASP A 135 -6.34 -1.05 -7.15
CA ASP A 135 -6.47 0.12 -8.00
C ASP A 135 -5.63 0.00 -9.27
N LYS A 136 -6.15 -0.81 -10.21
CA LYS A 136 -5.44 -1.21 -11.44
C LYS A 136 -5.11 -0.05 -12.38
N ASN A 137 -5.75 1.10 -12.19
CA ASN A 137 -5.58 2.28 -13.02
C ASN A 137 -4.51 3.23 -12.49
N ALA A 138 -3.97 2.99 -11.28
CA ALA A 138 -3.00 3.87 -10.67
C ALA A 138 -1.65 3.92 -11.42
N ILE A 139 -1.30 2.85 -12.13
CA ILE A 139 -0.09 2.75 -12.95
C ILE A 139 -0.48 2.19 -14.32
N PRO A 140 0.01 2.73 -15.44
CA PRO A 140 -0.29 2.18 -16.75
C PRO A 140 0.18 0.72 -16.87
N ILE A 141 -0.69 -0.14 -17.40
CA ILE A 141 -0.50 -1.59 -17.48
C ILE A 141 0.86 -2.01 -18.09
N PRO A 142 1.39 -1.37 -19.16
CA PRO A 142 2.69 -1.74 -19.71
C PRO A 142 3.81 -1.73 -18.67
N TYR A 143 3.82 -0.74 -17.78
CA TYR A 143 4.85 -0.65 -16.75
C TYR A 143 4.64 -1.67 -15.63
N ILE A 144 3.39 -2.02 -15.31
CA ILE A 144 3.09 -3.11 -14.36
C ILE A 144 3.60 -4.44 -14.89
N ILE A 145 3.34 -4.75 -16.18
CA ILE A 145 3.80 -5.98 -16.84
C ILE A 145 5.32 -6.11 -16.69
N ILE A 146 6.06 -5.05 -17.05
CA ILE A 146 7.52 -5.08 -17.02
C ILE A 146 8.04 -5.18 -15.58
N ALA A 147 7.59 -4.32 -14.66
CA ALA A 147 8.07 -4.30 -13.28
C ALA A 147 7.84 -5.63 -12.56
N LYS A 148 6.65 -6.24 -12.74
CA LYS A 148 6.28 -7.49 -12.09
C LYS A 148 7.15 -8.68 -12.55
N ASN A 149 7.53 -8.70 -13.83
CA ASN A 149 8.24 -9.82 -14.42
C ASN A 149 9.77 -9.64 -14.45
N LYS A 150 10.27 -8.41 -14.31
CA LYS A 150 11.70 -8.07 -14.38
C LYS A 150 12.59 -8.97 -13.55
N ALA A 151 12.29 -9.13 -12.24
CA ALA A 151 13.14 -9.91 -11.34
C ALA A 151 13.25 -11.37 -11.78
N LEU A 152 12.13 -11.98 -12.19
CA LEU A 152 12.13 -13.36 -12.66
C LEU A 152 12.84 -13.49 -14.02
N MET A 153 12.60 -12.55 -14.94
CA MET A 153 13.26 -12.50 -16.26
C MET A 153 14.78 -12.31 -16.20
N LYS A 154 15.31 -11.71 -15.13
CA LYS A 154 16.76 -11.63 -14.88
C LYS A 154 17.35 -12.99 -14.50
N VAL A 155 16.59 -13.82 -13.80
CA VAL A 155 17.04 -15.13 -13.31
C VAL A 155 16.78 -16.23 -14.33
N LYS A 156 15.65 -16.18 -15.03
CA LYS A 156 15.21 -17.18 -16.01
C LYS A 156 14.42 -16.52 -17.13
N ALA A 157 14.70 -16.89 -18.38
CA ALA A 157 13.91 -16.43 -19.53
C ALA A 157 12.45 -16.91 -19.44
N LEU A 158 11.50 -16.08 -19.88
CA LEU A 158 10.06 -16.35 -19.80
C LEU A 158 9.40 -16.26 -21.18
N SER A 159 8.42 -17.12 -21.44
CA SER A 159 7.52 -17.00 -22.59
C SER A 159 6.41 -15.96 -22.32
N ILE A 160 5.83 -15.38 -23.38
CA ILE A 160 4.71 -14.44 -23.28
C ILE A 160 3.50 -15.09 -22.59
N ASP A 161 3.22 -16.36 -22.87
CA ASP A 161 2.08 -17.06 -22.26
C ASP A 161 2.22 -17.13 -20.75
N ARG A 162 3.43 -17.45 -20.26
CA ARG A 162 3.71 -17.49 -18.82
C ARG A 162 3.56 -16.12 -18.16
N ILE A 163 4.02 -15.06 -18.83
CA ILE A 163 3.86 -13.68 -18.35
C ILE A 163 2.37 -13.31 -18.31
N THR A 164 1.62 -13.64 -19.36
CA THR A 164 0.18 -13.36 -19.47
C THR A 164 -0.60 -14.08 -18.38
N GLU A 165 -0.29 -15.35 -18.10
CA GLU A 165 -0.88 -16.11 -17.01
C GLU A 165 -0.57 -15.50 -15.64
N ASP A 166 0.67 -15.06 -15.39
CA ASP A 166 1.04 -14.41 -14.12
C ASP A 166 0.26 -13.10 -13.93
N MET A 167 0.10 -12.31 -14.98
CA MET A 167 -0.73 -11.09 -14.94
C MET A 167 -2.19 -11.41 -14.60
N LYS A 168 -2.79 -12.41 -15.26
CA LYS A 168 -4.18 -12.85 -15.00
C LYS A 168 -4.36 -13.38 -13.57
N LYS A 169 -3.41 -14.17 -13.05
CA LYS A 169 -3.43 -14.66 -11.65
C LYS A 169 -3.44 -13.54 -10.62
N ASN A 170 -2.89 -12.37 -10.97
CA ASN A 170 -2.89 -11.19 -10.11
C ASN A 170 -4.05 -10.22 -10.43
N GLY A 171 -5.04 -10.68 -11.20
CA GLY A 171 -6.26 -9.92 -11.50
C GLY A 171 -6.11 -8.90 -12.63
N PHE A 172 -5.02 -8.90 -13.40
CA PHE A 172 -4.88 -8.02 -14.57
C PHE A 172 -5.40 -8.71 -15.83
N GLU A 173 -6.40 -8.10 -16.47
CA GLU A 173 -6.96 -8.60 -17.72
C GLU A 173 -6.12 -8.08 -18.90
N VAL A 174 -5.18 -8.91 -19.36
CA VAL A 174 -4.31 -8.60 -20.51
C VAL A 174 -4.33 -9.75 -21.52
N SER A 175 -4.27 -9.40 -22.80
CA SER A 175 -4.15 -10.38 -23.89
C SER A 175 -2.69 -10.68 -24.19
N THR A 176 -2.43 -11.85 -24.79
CA THR A 176 -1.10 -12.27 -25.24
C THR A 176 -0.54 -11.28 -26.28
N GLU A 177 -1.38 -10.78 -27.19
CA GLU A 177 -1.01 -9.79 -28.21
C GLU A 177 -0.56 -8.47 -27.59
N TYR A 178 -1.28 -8.00 -26.56
CA TYR A 178 -0.93 -6.78 -25.84
C TYR A 178 0.37 -6.93 -25.05
N VAL A 179 0.58 -8.07 -24.40
CA VAL A 179 1.85 -8.35 -23.70
C VAL A 179 3.00 -8.41 -24.72
N THR A 180 2.77 -9.01 -25.88
CA THR A 180 3.74 -9.07 -26.98
C THR A 180 4.11 -7.67 -27.47
N SER A 181 3.14 -6.77 -27.67
CA SER A 181 3.43 -5.40 -28.10
C SER A 181 4.29 -4.64 -27.09
N VAL A 182 3.97 -4.75 -25.80
CA VAL A 182 4.77 -4.13 -24.72
C VAL A 182 6.22 -4.65 -24.72
N PHE A 183 6.42 -5.94 -24.98
CA PHE A 183 7.75 -6.54 -25.03
C PHE A 183 8.53 -6.13 -26.27
N ASN A 184 7.87 -5.98 -27.42
CA ASN A 184 8.50 -5.47 -28.64
C ASN A 184 9.02 -4.04 -28.41
N ASP A 185 8.28 -3.18 -27.72
CA ASP A 185 8.74 -1.84 -27.35
C ASP A 185 10.00 -1.92 -26.47
N MET A 186 10.02 -2.81 -25.48
CA MET A 186 11.18 -2.99 -24.60
C MET A 186 12.40 -3.61 -25.30
N ILE A 187 12.19 -4.40 -26.35
CA ILE A 187 13.27 -4.92 -27.22
C ILE A 187 13.89 -3.79 -28.03
N GLN A 188 13.06 -2.92 -28.63
CA GLN A 188 13.54 -1.75 -29.38
C GLN A 188 14.36 -0.81 -28.49
N LEU A 189 13.99 -0.69 -27.22
CA LEU A 189 14.71 0.09 -26.22
C LEU A 189 15.97 -0.63 -25.66
N GLY A 190 16.18 -1.90 -26.02
CA GLY A 190 17.34 -2.69 -25.61
C GLY A 190 17.32 -3.17 -24.14
N TYR A 191 16.14 -3.17 -23.49
CA TYR A 191 16.00 -3.69 -22.12
C TYR A 191 15.80 -5.21 -22.09
N ILE A 192 15.18 -5.75 -23.14
CA ILE A 192 14.81 -7.17 -23.26
C ILE A 192 15.42 -7.73 -24.54
N LEU A 193 15.91 -8.97 -24.48
CA LEU A 193 16.22 -9.78 -25.66
C LEU A 193 15.16 -10.85 -25.86
N CYS A 194 14.94 -11.19 -27.13
CA CYS A 194 14.11 -12.29 -27.58
C CYS A 194 15.04 -13.37 -28.17
N GLU A 195 14.93 -14.60 -27.69
CA GLU A 195 15.76 -15.73 -28.13
C GLU A 195 14.94 -17.02 -28.22
N ASN A 196 15.38 -17.97 -29.04
CA ASN A 196 14.79 -19.31 -29.04
C ASN A 196 15.37 -20.13 -27.89
N SER A 197 14.48 -20.74 -27.10
CA SER A 197 14.81 -21.64 -26.01
C SER A 197 15.55 -22.86 -26.53
N LYS A 198 16.75 -23.10 -25.99
CA LYS A 198 17.55 -24.29 -26.33
C LYS A 198 16.92 -25.60 -25.84
N GLU A 199 15.99 -25.52 -24.89
CA GLU A 199 15.37 -26.68 -24.23
C GLU A 199 13.97 -27.01 -24.79
N SER A 200 13.20 -25.99 -25.21
CA SER A 200 11.78 -26.15 -25.58
C SER A 200 11.44 -25.71 -27.01
N ASP A 201 12.39 -25.17 -27.78
CA ASP A 201 12.17 -24.55 -29.10
C ASP A 201 11.12 -23.41 -29.09
N GLU A 202 10.79 -22.89 -27.91
CA GLU A 202 9.87 -21.77 -27.72
C GLU A 202 10.61 -20.44 -27.72
N ILE A 203 9.93 -19.38 -28.16
CA ILE A 203 10.43 -18.01 -28.03
C ILE A 203 10.36 -17.58 -26.56
N VAL A 204 11.50 -17.16 -26.02
CA VAL A 204 11.65 -16.70 -24.63
C VAL A 204 12.30 -15.33 -24.56
N TYR A 205 11.98 -14.61 -23.49
CA TYR A 205 12.39 -13.23 -23.28
C TYR A 205 13.25 -13.12 -22.03
N LYS A 206 14.36 -12.40 -22.15
CA LYS A 206 15.34 -12.20 -21.08
C LYS A 206 15.60 -10.73 -20.85
N PHE A 207 15.63 -10.33 -19.58
CA PHE A 207 15.96 -8.96 -19.20
C PHE A 207 17.49 -8.80 -19.16
N VAL A 208 18.04 -7.84 -19.91
CA VAL A 208 19.50 -7.74 -20.13
C VAL A 208 20.14 -6.44 -19.69
N LYS A 209 19.34 -5.40 -19.41
CA LYS A 209 19.84 -4.08 -19.04
C LYS A 209 18.99 -3.48 -17.93
N ASP A 210 19.62 -2.99 -16.86
CA ASP A 210 18.90 -2.27 -15.82
C ASP A 210 18.41 -0.89 -16.27
N PHE A 211 17.29 -0.46 -15.69
CA PHE A 211 16.81 0.91 -15.86
C PHE A 211 17.83 1.85 -15.23
N SER A 212 18.37 2.75 -16.04
CA SER A 212 19.40 3.69 -15.62
C SER A 212 19.05 5.07 -16.13
N LEU A 213 19.26 6.06 -15.27
CA LEU A 213 19.14 7.47 -15.60
C LEU A 213 20.53 8.03 -15.86
N SER A 214 20.62 9.09 -16.66
CA SER A 214 21.83 9.93 -16.67
C SER A 214 22.09 10.50 -15.26
N GLU A 215 23.32 10.91 -14.97
CA GLU A 215 23.69 11.43 -13.65
C GLU A 215 22.77 12.58 -13.20
N LEU A 216 22.47 13.52 -14.11
CA LEU A 216 21.54 14.62 -13.83
C LEU A 216 20.12 14.11 -13.57
N GLY A 217 19.65 13.16 -14.37
CA GLY A 217 18.34 12.52 -14.18
C GLY A 217 18.24 11.81 -12.84
N GLN A 218 19.29 11.10 -12.42
CA GLN A 218 19.36 10.43 -11.13
C GLN A 218 19.27 11.43 -9.96
N ARG A 219 20.04 12.54 -10.02
CA ARG A 219 19.96 13.59 -8.99
C ARG A 219 18.56 14.18 -8.88
N LYS A 220 17.88 14.41 -10.01
CA LYS A 220 16.50 14.92 -10.05
C LYS A 220 15.50 13.92 -9.49
N PHE A 221 15.64 12.65 -9.87
CA PHE A 221 14.85 11.55 -9.32
C PHE A 221 14.99 11.45 -7.80
N ASP A 222 16.22 11.45 -7.29
CA ASP A 222 16.51 11.35 -5.86
C ASP A 222 16.00 12.53 -5.04
N GLN A 223 15.95 13.74 -5.63
CA GLN A 223 15.45 14.93 -4.95
C GLN A 223 13.92 15.02 -4.96
N LYS A 224 13.27 14.73 -6.09
CA LYS A 224 11.85 15.06 -6.28
C LYS A 224 10.93 13.85 -6.15
N ILE A 225 11.30 12.72 -6.76
CA ILE A 225 10.42 11.55 -6.91
C ILE A 225 10.64 10.56 -5.77
N LYS A 226 11.90 10.16 -5.54
CA LYS A 226 12.25 9.14 -4.55
C LYS A 226 11.70 9.43 -3.15
N PRO A 227 11.80 10.65 -2.58
CA PRO A 227 11.30 10.90 -1.22
C PRO A 227 9.80 10.69 -1.11
N LEU A 228 9.05 10.99 -2.18
CA LEU A 228 7.60 10.82 -2.22
C LEU A 228 7.24 9.32 -2.33
N LEU A 229 7.96 8.54 -3.15
CA LEU A 229 7.79 7.09 -3.22
C LEU A 229 8.14 6.41 -1.89
N GLU A 230 9.26 6.78 -1.29
CA GLU A 230 9.69 6.24 0.01
C GLU A 230 8.68 6.56 1.11
N TRP A 231 8.16 7.80 1.14
CA TRP A 231 7.10 8.17 2.07
C TRP A 231 5.84 7.32 1.86
N THR A 232 5.41 7.14 0.61
CA THR A 232 4.23 6.35 0.23
C THR A 232 4.37 4.90 0.69
N ILE A 233 5.53 4.29 0.43
CA ILE A 233 5.84 2.92 0.84
C ILE A 233 5.91 2.79 2.36
N ALA A 234 6.54 3.74 3.04
CA ALA A 234 6.66 3.74 4.48
C ALA A 234 5.28 3.87 5.16
N LEU A 235 4.41 4.77 4.66
CA LEU A 235 3.05 4.89 5.15
C LEU A 235 2.30 3.57 4.94
N TRP A 236 2.29 3.01 3.73
CA TRP A 236 1.56 1.78 3.42
C TRP A 236 1.97 0.61 4.32
N ARG A 237 3.28 0.39 4.45
CA ARG A 237 3.83 -0.70 5.27
C ARG A 237 3.54 -0.53 6.76
N SER A 238 3.53 0.71 7.26
CA SER A 238 3.33 0.97 8.69
C SER A 238 1.84 1.00 9.07
N LEU A 239 1.01 1.69 8.29
CA LEU A 239 -0.40 1.90 8.59
C LEU A 239 -1.21 0.60 8.56
N PHE A 240 -0.96 -0.26 7.57
CA PHE A 240 -1.73 -1.49 7.34
C PHE A 240 -1.12 -2.75 7.94
N ASN A 241 -0.06 -2.61 8.74
CA ASN A 241 0.54 -3.74 9.45
C ASN A 241 -0.05 -3.87 10.85
N ILE A 242 -1.13 -4.65 10.98
CA ILE A 242 -1.82 -4.88 12.26
C ILE A 242 -1.60 -6.29 12.81
N ARG A 243 -0.55 -7.01 12.37
CA ARG A 243 -0.33 -8.43 12.69
C ARG A 243 -0.32 -8.74 14.18
N SER A 244 0.14 -7.82 15.01
CA SER A 244 0.13 -7.99 16.47
C SER A 244 -1.27 -8.17 17.04
N LEU A 245 -2.33 -7.74 16.34
CA LEU A 245 -3.71 -8.00 16.76
C LEU A 245 -4.08 -9.49 16.71
N ASP A 246 -3.34 -10.35 16.01
CA ASP A 246 -3.53 -11.80 16.06
C ASP A 246 -3.10 -12.34 17.43
N THR A 247 -3.99 -12.16 18.40
CA THR A 247 -3.78 -12.42 19.82
C THR A 247 -4.91 -13.27 20.39
N PRO A 248 -4.65 -14.15 21.37
CA PRO A 248 -5.70 -14.92 22.02
C PRO A 248 -6.75 -14.03 22.69
N ILE A 249 -8.03 -14.37 22.45
CA ILE A 249 -9.17 -13.74 23.13
C ILE A 249 -9.53 -14.56 24.39
N PRO A 250 -9.65 -13.92 25.58
CA PRO A 250 -10.06 -14.60 26.82
C PRO A 250 -11.40 -15.32 26.68
N GLU A 251 -11.65 -16.34 27.50
CA GLU A 251 -12.82 -17.23 27.36
C GLU A 251 -14.14 -16.57 27.72
N ASP A 252 -14.11 -15.61 28.65
CA ASP A 252 -15.24 -14.88 29.20
C ASP A 252 -15.69 -13.67 28.36
N TYR A 253 -14.98 -13.38 27.27
CA TYR A 253 -15.29 -12.26 26.39
C TYR A 253 -16.66 -12.44 25.69
N PRO A 254 -17.54 -11.42 25.71
CA PRO A 254 -18.78 -11.46 24.94
C PRO A 254 -18.49 -11.65 23.45
N HIS A 255 -19.35 -12.42 22.76
CA HIS A 255 -19.20 -12.75 21.33
C HIS A 255 -17.79 -13.23 20.93
N ARG A 256 -17.10 -13.95 21.82
CA ARG A 256 -15.71 -14.40 21.65
C ARG A 256 -15.41 -15.02 20.28
N SER A 257 -16.25 -15.93 19.80
CA SER A 257 -16.01 -16.63 18.53
C SER A 257 -15.85 -15.67 17.35
N PHE A 258 -16.65 -14.59 17.32
CA PHE A 258 -16.56 -13.54 16.31
C PHE A 258 -15.24 -12.77 16.41
N LEU A 259 -14.83 -12.41 17.62
CA LEU A 259 -13.54 -11.72 17.84
C LEU A 259 -12.36 -12.60 17.46
N VAL A 260 -12.37 -13.89 17.82
CA VAL A 260 -11.31 -14.85 17.45
C VAL A 260 -11.17 -14.95 15.93
N GLU A 261 -12.28 -15.05 15.20
CA GLU A 261 -12.24 -15.08 13.74
C GLU A 261 -11.72 -13.76 13.16
N THR A 262 -12.16 -12.64 13.73
CA THR A 262 -11.75 -11.30 13.31
C THR A 262 -10.26 -11.10 13.47
N VAL A 263 -9.70 -11.36 14.65
CA VAL A 263 -8.28 -11.11 14.93
C VAL A 263 -7.34 -12.04 14.18
N LYS A 264 -7.76 -13.28 13.91
CA LYS A 264 -6.97 -14.21 13.07
C LYS A 264 -6.71 -13.66 11.67
N ARG A 265 -7.62 -12.84 11.13
CA ARG A 265 -7.43 -12.21 9.81
C ARG A 265 -6.27 -11.21 9.85
N ALA A 266 -5.94 -10.64 11.01
CA ALA A 266 -4.82 -9.69 11.16
C ALA A 266 -3.45 -10.30 10.82
N ALA A 267 -3.30 -11.63 10.87
CA ALA A 267 -2.09 -12.32 10.41
C ALA A 267 -1.78 -12.02 8.93
N THR A 268 -2.83 -11.82 8.12
CA THR A 268 -2.73 -11.41 6.72
C THR A 268 -2.36 -9.93 6.66
N GLN A 269 -1.22 -9.62 6.03
CA GLN A 269 -0.79 -8.24 5.80
C GLN A 269 -1.52 -7.61 4.62
N GLY A 270 -1.93 -6.35 4.78
CA GLY A 270 -2.48 -5.56 3.68
C GLY A 270 -3.64 -4.66 4.07
N TYR A 271 -3.96 -3.72 3.18
CA TYR A 271 -5.04 -2.77 3.36
C TYR A 271 -6.39 -3.44 3.65
N LEU A 272 -6.85 -4.35 2.78
CA LEU A 272 -8.16 -5.00 2.93
C LEU A 272 -8.27 -5.77 4.24
N SER A 273 -7.21 -6.48 4.62
CA SER A 273 -7.17 -7.19 5.90
C SER A 273 -7.26 -6.23 7.08
N ALA A 274 -6.42 -5.20 7.09
CA ALA A 274 -6.38 -4.21 8.17
C ALA A 274 -7.72 -3.47 8.32
N GLN A 275 -8.28 -2.98 7.20
CA GLN A 275 -9.57 -2.30 7.17
C GLN A 275 -10.69 -3.20 7.73
N ASN A 276 -10.79 -4.44 7.24
CA ASN A 276 -11.85 -5.37 7.64
C ASN A 276 -11.74 -5.75 9.12
N VAL A 277 -10.52 -5.97 9.63
CA VAL A 277 -10.31 -6.26 11.05
C VAL A 277 -10.75 -5.08 11.91
N MET A 278 -10.32 -3.86 11.57
CA MET A 278 -10.68 -2.67 12.34
C MET A 278 -12.18 -2.37 12.28
N GLU A 279 -12.82 -2.58 11.12
CA GLU A 279 -14.27 -2.48 10.95
C GLU A 279 -15.02 -3.47 11.82
N ASN A 280 -14.61 -4.74 11.81
CA ASN A 280 -15.24 -5.78 12.62
C ASN A 280 -15.06 -5.54 14.12
N ILE A 281 -13.90 -5.07 14.56
CA ILE A 281 -13.67 -4.70 15.98
C ILE A 281 -14.56 -3.50 16.36
N ALA A 282 -14.74 -2.52 15.48
CA ALA A 282 -15.66 -1.42 15.73
C ALA A 282 -17.12 -1.91 15.82
N ASN A 283 -17.56 -2.77 14.89
CA ASN A 283 -18.89 -3.39 14.91
C ASN A 283 -19.12 -4.21 16.18
N TYR A 284 -18.09 -4.91 16.68
CA TYR A 284 -18.15 -5.62 17.96
C TYR A 284 -18.50 -4.68 19.13
N TYR A 285 -17.79 -3.56 19.26
CA TYR A 285 -18.07 -2.61 20.33
C TYR A 285 -19.43 -1.92 20.16
N GLU A 286 -19.86 -1.67 18.93
CA GLU A 286 -21.19 -1.14 18.63
C GLU A 286 -22.31 -2.07 19.13
N ILE A 287 -22.18 -3.38 18.90
CA ILE A 287 -23.12 -4.39 19.43
C ILE A 287 -23.16 -4.35 20.96
N LEU A 288 -22.00 -4.28 21.61
CA LEU A 288 -21.94 -4.21 23.08
C LEU A 288 -22.63 -2.95 23.62
N LEU A 289 -22.45 -1.80 22.95
CA LEU A 289 -23.11 -0.55 23.33
C LEU A 289 -24.63 -0.62 23.15
N GLY A 290 -25.11 -1.30 22.11
CA GLY A 290 -26.54 -1.57 21.92
C GLY A 290 -27.13 -2.37 23.07
N ASN A 291 -26.47 -3.46 23.47
CA ASN A 291 -26.89 -4.31 24.57
C ASN A 291 -26.87 -3.60 25.93
N VAL A 292 -25.97 -2.63 26.14
CA VAL A 292 -25.92 -1.83 27.38
C VAL A 292 -27.14 -0.90 27.47
N LYS A 293 -27.55 -0.28 26.35
CA LYS A 293 -28.71 0.64 26.31
C LYS A 293 -30.06 -0.06 26.50
N GLU A 294 -30.19 -1.33 26.12
CA GLU A 294 -31.41 -2.12 26.33
C GLU A 294 -31.56 -2.61 27.77
N ASN A 295 -30.46 -2.67 28.54
CA ASN A 295 -30.44 -3.15 29.92
C ASN A 295 -30.29 -2.03 30.98
N SER A 296 -30.26 -0.76 30.55
CA SER A 296 -30.15 0.44 31.40
C SER A 296 -31.46 1.22 31.43
#